data_AF-A0A453Q5Y8-F1
#
_entry.id   AF-A0A453Q5Y8-F1
#
_cell.length_a   1.000
_cell.length_b   1.000
_cell.length_c   1.000
_cell.angle_alpha   90.00
_cell.angle_beta   90.00
_cell.angle_gamma   90.00
#
_symmetry.space_group_name_H-M   'P 1'
#
loop_
_entity.id
_entity.type
_entity.pdbx_description
1 polymer ?
#
loop_
_entity_poly.entity_id
_entity_poly.type
_entity_poly.pdbx_seq_one_letter_code
_entity_poly.pdbx_strand_id
1 'polypeptide(L)'
;MKSSSNLEAFLQAATPLLPWRSATMERFQGAPSSVWQQPDGKNKDAVEYFALSDLWEHYAESSAYGLAVPVRDAGDRAVVTTQHFVPYLSAVQLYTATKPTSHSLGATSR
;
A
#
# COMPACT_ATOMS: atom_id res chain seq x y z
N MET A 1 8.86 -22.85 0.14
CA MET A 1 8.00 -21.67 -0.13
C MET A 1 7.11 -21.49 1.09
N LYS A 2 7.14 -20.33 1.78
CA LYS A 2 6.24 -20.11 2.93
C LYS A 2 4.80 -20.15 2.42
N SER A 3 3.95 -20.99 3.01
CA SER A 3 2.51 -20.92 2.78
C SER A 3 2.00 -19.62 3.38
N SER A 4 1.49 -18.69 2.57
CA SER A 4 0.80 -17.52 3.10
C SER A 4 -0.50 -17.94 3.78
N SER A 5 -0.78 -17.34 4.93
CA SER A 5 -2.08 -17.45 5.59
C SER A 5 -3.18 -16.79 4.74
N ASN A 6 -4.45 -17.13 5.00
CA ASN A 6 -5.58 -16.49 4.31
C ASN A 6 -5.57 -14.97 4.49
N LEU A 7 -5.17 -14.48 5.67
CA LEU A 7 -5.02 -13.06 5.94
C LEU A 7 -3.90 -12.44 5.10
N GLU A 8 -2.74 -13.09 5.00
CA GLU A 8 -1.65 -12.61 4.16
C GLU A 8 -2.05 -12.58 2.67
N ALA A 9 -2.77 -13.60 2.19
CA ALA A 9 -3.28 -13.64 0.81
C ALA A 9 -4.26 -12.48 0.55
N PHE A 10 -5.16 -12.19 1.50
CA PHE A 10 -6.05 -11.04 1.43
C PHE A 10 -5.26 -9.72 1.42
N LEU A 11 -4.32 -9.55 2.35
CA LEU A 11 -3.50 -8.34 2.44
C LEU A 11 -2.70 -8.11 1.16
N GLN A 12 -2.11 -9.15 0.59
CA GLN A 12 -1.37 -9.05 -0.66
C GLN A 12 -2.27 -8.63 -1.83
N ALA A 13 -3.47 -9.18 -1.92
CA ALA A 13 -4.41 -8.83 -2.99
C ALA A 13 -4.99 -7.41 -2.80
N ALA A 14 -5.22 -6.98 -1.55
CA ALA A 14 -5.85 -5.70 -1.24
C ALA A 14 -4.86 -4.54 -1.11
N THR A 15 -3.55 -4.82 -1.02
CA THR A 15 -2.51 -3.78 -0.92
C THR A 15 -2.27 -3.15 -2.29
N PRO A 16 -2.40 -1.83 -2.42
CA PRO A 16 -2.24 -1.18 -3.70
C PRO A 16 -0.76 -1.05 -4.05
N LEU A 17 -0.42 -1.37 -5.31
CA LEU A 17 0.90 -1.13 -5.86
C LEU A 17 0.86 0.15 -6.69
N LEU A 18 1.30 1.25 -6.09
CA LEU A 18 1.22 2.58 -6.69
C LEU A 18 2.55 3.03 -7.27
N PRO A 19 2.52 3.80 -8.39
CA PRO A 19 3.72 4.44 -8.90
C PRO A 19 4.17 5.56 -7.94
N TRP A 20 5.41 5.47 -7.49
CA TRP A 20 6.05 6.54 -6.75
C TRP A 20 6.55 7.63 -7.69
N ARG A 21 6.46 8.87 -7.24
CA ARG A 21 6.84 10.08 -7.98
C ARG A 21 7.72 10.93 -7.08
N SER A 22 8.71 11.58 -7.68
CA SER A 22 9.56 12.55 -7.01
C SER A 22 9.24 13.96 -7.50
N ALA A 23 9.19 14.94 -6.60
CA ALA A 23 9.06 16.35 -6.98
C ALA A 23 9.79 17.24 -5.99
N THR A 24 10.22 18.40 -6.49
CA THR A 24 10.89 19.40 -5.66
C THR A 24 9.95 19.95 -4.59
N MET A 25 10.45 20.19 -3.37
CA MET A 25 9.67 20.79 -2.27
C MET A 25 8.99 22.11 -2.67
N GLU A 26 9.56 22.85 -3.61
CA GLU A 26 8.97 24.09 -4.16
C GLU A 26 7.54 23.89 -4.70
N ARG A 27 7.18 22.68 -5.17
CA ARG A 27 5.83 22.38 -5.65
C ARG A 27 4.80 22.30 -4.52
N PHE A 28 5.25 22.15 -3.28
CA PHE A 28 4.43 21.99 -2.08
C PHE A 28 4.47 23.24 -1.17
N GLN A 29 4.81 24.40 -1.74
CA GLN A 29 4.79 25.70 -1.05
C GLN A 29 3.47 25.90 -0.28
N GLY A 30 3.56 26.05 1.05
CA GLY A 30 2.42 26.24 1.95
C GLY A 30 2.21 25.12 2.98
N ALA A 31 2.85 23.96 2.82
CA ALA A 31 2.88 22.93 3.87
C ALA A 31 3.94 23.27 4.93
N PRO A 32 3.69 22.99 6.23
CA PRO A 32 4.70 23.19 7.26
C PRO A 32 5.95 22.37 6.92
N SER A 33 7.12 23.03 6.89
CA SER A 33 8.39 22.40 6.47
C SER A 33 8.75 21.18 7.31
N SER A 34 8.19 21.04 8.51
CA SER A 34 8.40 19.90 9.42
C SER A 34 7.66 18.63 9.01
N VAL A 35 6.60 18.70 8.20
CA VAL A 35 5.78 17.53 7.82
C VAL A 35 6.50 16.65 6.79
N TRP A 36 7.33 17.25 5.96
CA TRP A 36 8.02 16.58 4.84
C TRP A 36 9.52 16.37 5.08
N GLN A 37 10.01 16.71 6.28
CA GLN A 37 11.40 16.48 6.65
C GLN A 37 11.66 14.99 6.80
N GLN A 38 12.43 14.43 5.88
CA GLN A 38 12.90 13.05 6.01
C GLN A 38 13.83 12.94 7.23
N PRO A 39 13.71 11.87 8.06
CA PRO A 39 14.49 11.70 9.28
C PRO A 39 16.00 11.63 9.07
N ASP A 40 16.47 11.28 7.87
CA ASP A 40 17.89 11.00 7.59
C ASP A 40 18.64 12.16 6.93
N GLY A 41 18.01 13.33 6.78
CA GLY A 41 18.64 14.52 6.21
C GLY A 41 19.07 14.37 4.75
N LYS A 42 18.69 13.29 4.06
CA LYS A 42 18.98 13.13 2.63
C LYS A 42 18.02 13.95 1.81
N ASN A 43 18.61 14.82 1.00
CA ASN A 43 17.98 15.63 -0.03
C ASN A 43 16.76 16.45 0.45
N LYS A 44 17.04 17.62 1.05
CA LYS A 44 16.02 18.62 1.43
C LYS A 44 15.16 19.10 0.25
N ASP A 45 15.59 18.82 -0.98
CA ASP A 45 15.00 19.42 -2.16
C ASP A 45 13.93 18.56 -2.83
N ALA A 46 13.85 17.24 -2.57
CA ALA A 46 12.89 16.34 -3.24
C ALA A 46 12.07 15.48 -2.28
N VAL A 47 10.76 15.37 -2.55
CA VAL A 47 9.81 14.58 -1.76
C VAL A 47 9.23 13.48 -2.64
N GLU A 48 9.22 12.25 -2.12
CA GLU A 48 8.51 11.12 -2.71
C GLU A 48 7.03 11.16 -2.34
N TYR A 49 6.17 11.01 -3.33
CA TYR A 49 4.72 11.00 -3.17
C TYR A 49 4.08 10.06 -4.18
N PHE A 50 2.81 9.74 -3.94
CA PHE A 50 1.93 9.10 -4.92
C PHE A 50 0.69 9.98 -5.12
N ALA A 51 0.03 9.86 -6.27
CA ALA A 51 -1.19 10.61 -6.51
C ALA A 51 -2.39 9.86 -5.94
N LEU A 52 -3.29 10.57 -5.23
CA LEU A 52 -4.53 9.98 -4.73
C LEU A 52 -5.46 9.50 -5.84
N SER A 53 -5.36 10.10 -7.03
CA SER A 53 -6.05 9.60 -8.24
C SER A 53 -5.62 8.19 -8.60
N ASP A 54 -4.32 7.89 -8.51
CA ASP A 54 -3.78 6.57 -8.85
C ASP A 54 -4.25 5.52 -7.84
N LEU A 55 -4.38 5.91 -6.55
CA LEU A 55 -4.97 5.07 -5.51
C LEU A 55 -6.47 4.80 -5.77
N TRP A 56 -7.22 5.83 -6.16
CA TRP A 56 -8.66 5.71 -6.42
C TRP A 56 -8.93 4.81 -7.63
N GLU A 57 -8.15 5.00 -8.70
CA GLU A 57 -8.23 4.18 -9.92
C GLU A 57 -7.90 2.72 -9.63
N HIS A 58 -6.89 2.44 -8.80
CA HIS A 58 -6.51 1.08 -8.42
C HIS A 58 -7.68 0.26 -7.83
N TYR A 59 -8.55 0.90 -7.04
CA TYR A 59 -9.69 0.24 -6.41
C TYR A 59 -10.99 0.37 -7.20
N ALA A 60 -11.04 1.11 -8.30
CA ALA A 60 -12.27 1.34 -9.06
C ALA A 60 -12.94 0.02 -9.47
N GLU A 61 -12.17 -0.90 -10.06
CA GLU A 61 -12.68 -2.21 -10.49
C GLU A 61 -13.05 -3.11 -9.31
N SER A 62 -12.14 -3.29 -8.35
CA SER A 62 -12.36 -4.18 -7.21
C SER A 62 -13.48 -3.71 -6.28
N SER A 63 -13.76 -2.41 -6.23
CA SER A 63 -14.91 -1.87 -5.50
C SER A 63 -16.26 -2.19 -6.16
N ALA A 64 -16.28 -2.41 -7.49
CA ALA A 64 -17.48 -2.76 -8.23
C ALA A 64 -17.71 -4.28 -8.29
N TYR A 65 -16.65 -5.06 -8.56
CA TYR A 65 -16.75 -6.50 -8.82
C TYR A 65 -16.22 -7.39 -7.68
N GLY A 66 -15.56 -6.79 -6.69
CA GLY A 66 -14.85 -7.51 -5.66
C GLY A 66 -13.44 -7.93 -6.09
N LEU A 67 -12.60 -8.14 -5.08
CA LEU A 67 -11.24 -8.62 -5.18
C LEU A 67 -11.22 -10.14 -4.99
N ALA A 68 -10.72 -10.86 -6.00
CA ALA A 68 -10.54 -12.29 -5.94
C ALA A 68 -9.33 -12.65 -5.04
N VAL A 69 -9.58 -13.36 -3.95
CA VAL A 69 -8.55 -13.79 -3.00
C VAL A 69 -8.55 -15.31 -2.87
N PRO A 70 -7.39 -15.98 -3.03
CA PRO A 70 -7.28 -17.41 -2.76
C PRO A 70 -7.31 -17.65 -1.25
N VAL A 71 -8.31 -18.40 -0.80
CA VAL A 71 -8.53 -18.75 0.61
C VAL A 71 -8.43 -20.26 0.76
N ARG A 72 -7.65 -20.72 1.74
CA ARG A 72 -7.56 -22.13 2.12
C ARG A 72 -8.68 -22.45 3.09
N ASP A 73 -9.48 -23.44 2.75
CA ASP A 73 -10.50 -23.96 3.67
C ASP A 73 -9.82 -24.64 4.87
N ALA A 74 -10.40 -24.45 6.06
CA ALA A 74 -9.92 -25.03 7.32
C ALA A 74 -10.23 -26.53 7.46
N GLY A 75 -10.96 -27.11 6.50
CA GLY A 75 -11.30 -28.53 6.46
C GLY A 75 -10.13 -29.47 6.11
N ASP A 76 -10.37 -30.76 6.36
CA ASP A 76 -9.41 -31.89 6.29
C ASP A 76 -8.72 -32.09 4.92
N ARG A 77 -9.19 -31.42 3.86
CA ARG A 77 -8.62 -31.53 2.49
C ARG A 77 -7.84 -30.31 2.01
N ALA A 78 -7.71 -29.25 2.82
CA ALA A 78 -6.96 -28.03 2.48
C ALA A 78 -7.22 -27.51 1.05
N VAL A 79 -8.49 -27.47 0.65
CA VAL A 79 -8.91 -27.00 -0.68
C VAL A 79 -8.71 -25.49 -0.76
N VAL A 80 -8.15 -25.00 -1.86
CA VAL A 80 -8.03 -23.57 -2.15
C VAL A 80 -9.24 -23.13 -2.96
N THR A 81 -9.99 -22.17 -2.46
CA THR A 81 -11.15 -21.57 -3.14
C THR A 81 -10.93 -20.08 -3.34
N THR A 82 -11.44 -19.52 -4.43
CA THR A 82 -11.42 -18.06 -4.65
C THR A 82 -12.63 -17.43 -3.96
N GLN A 83 -12.37 -16.55 -3.00
CA GLN A 83 -13.40 -15.74 -2.35
C GLN A 83 -13.29 -14.29 -2.83
N HIS A 84 -14.43 -13.67 -3.12
CA HIS A 84 -14.47 -12.27 -3.57
C HIS A 84 -14.79 -11.35 -2.38
N PHE A 85 -13.91 -10.39 -2.13
CA PHE A 85 -14.06 -9.39 -1.07
C PHE A 85 -14.17 -7.99 -1.67
N VAL A 86 -15.14 -7.19 -1.26
CA VAL A 86 -15.33 -5.85 -1.83
C VAL A 86 -14.67 -4.78 -0.96
N PRO A 87 -13.58 -4.13 -1.41
CA PRO A 87 -13.11 -2.90 -0.79
C PRO A 87 -14.08 -1.76 -1.14
N TYR A 88 -14.89 -1.33 -0.18
CA TYR A 88 -15.82 -0.21 -0.39
C TYR A 88 -15.05 1.12 -0.54
N LEU A 89 -15.24 1.79 -1.68
CA LEU A 89 -14.56 3.04 -2.02
C LEU A 89 -15.40 4.28 -1.71
N SER A 90 -16.03 4.35 -0.55
CA SER A 90 -16.82 5.52 -0.15
C SER A 90 -15.98 6.59 0.56
N ALA A 91 -14.86 6.20 1.17
CA ALA A 91 -13.92 7.10 1.84
C ALA A 91 -12.52 6.46 1.95
N VAL A 92 -11.46 7.28 1.86
CA VAL A 92 -10.07 6.86 2.09
C VAL A 92 -9.55 7.54 3.34
N GLN A 93 -9.03 6.74 4.28
CA GLN A 93 -8.37 7.25 5.48
C GLN A 93 -6.86 7.01 5.39
N LEU A 94 -6.09 8.10 5.49
CA LEU A 94 -4.63 8.05 5.44
C LEU A 94 -4.08 8.16 6.86
N TYR A 95 -3.30 7.17 7.27
CA TYR A 95 -2.57 7.20 8.53
C TYR A 95 -1.09 7.46 8.24
N THR A 96 -0.50 8.41 8.95
CA THR A 96 0.94 8.65 8.90
C THR A 96 1.57 8.15 10.19
N ALA A 97 2.70 7.45 10.06
CA ALA A 97 3.47 7.06 11.23
C ALA A 97 4.14 8.32 11.80
N THR A 98 3.83 8.68 13.05
CA THR A 98 4.46 9.81 13.76
C THR A 98 5.89 9.53 14.20
N LYS A 99 6.36 8.28 14.04
CA LYS A 99 7.73 7.85 14.29
C LYS A 99 8.26 7.14 13.05
N PRO A 100 9.47 7.46 12.57
CA PRO A 100 10.07 6.71 11.48
C PRO A 100 10.30 5.27 11.92
N THR A 101 9.57 4.35 11.31
CA THR A 101 9.87 2.93 11.44
C THR A 101 11.09 2.67 10.57
N SER A 102 12.21 2.28 11.20
CA SER A 102 13.38 1.74 10.50
C SER A 102 13.00 0.43 9.82
N HIS A 103 12.38 0.50 8.65
CA HIS A 103 12.23 -0.65 7.78
C HIS A 103 13.55 -0.86 7.06
N SER A 104 14.39 -1.75 7.58
CA SER A 104 15.44 -2.37 6.76
C SER A 104 14.73 -3.27 5.74
N LEU A 105 14.42 -2.74 4.56
CA LEU A 105 14.13 -3.61 3.42
C LEU A 105 15.37 -4.45 3.18
N GLY A 106 15.27 -5.75 3.49
CA GLY A 106 16.29 -6.73 3.16
C GLY A 106 16.53 -6.67 1.65
N ALA A 107 17.71 -6.17 1.28
CA ALA A 107 18.23 -6.27 -0.07
C ALA A 107 18.28 -7.75 -0.44
N THR A 108 17.36 -8.17 -1.31
CA THR A 108 17.50 -9.45 -2.02
C THR A 108 18.31 -9.14 -3.27
N SER A 109 19.62 -9.42 -3.19
CA SER A 109 20.52 -9.46 -4.33
C SER A 109 19.99 -10.46 -5.35
N ARG A 110 19.87 -10.02 -6.60
CA ARG A 110 20.01 -10.93 -7.74
C ARG A 110 21.45 -11.45 -7.84
#